data_AF-A0ABD2TXW9-F1
#
_entry.id   AF-A0ABD2TXW9-F1
#
_cell.length_a   1.000
_cell.length_b   1.000
_cell.length_c   1.000
_cell.angle_alpha   90.00
_cell.angle_beta   90.00
_cell.angle_gamma   90.00
#
_symmetry.space_group_name_H-M   'P 1'
#
loop_
_entity.id
_entity.type
_entity.pdbx_description
1 polymer ?
#
loop_
_entity_poly.entity_id
_entity_poly.type
_entity_poly.pdbx_seq_one_letter_code
_entity_poly.pdbx_strand_id
1 'polypeptide(L)'
;MGPCGELRYPSYPESNGTWRFPGIGEFQCYDKYMKASLAASADAMGNESWGRGGPHDSGQYNQFPEETGFFKKDGTWNSEYGQFFLEWYSRKLLEHGDTILASAEGIFKGTSCKLSGKVAGIHWHYNTRSHAAELTAGYYNTRNKDGYLPIARMFAKRGVVFNFTCMEMRDGEQPHSANCSPEGLVRQVKNATRNVGVELAGENALERYDGGGYAQVLSTSRADSGNGLSAFTYLRLNKRLFEPENWRNLVEFVKNMSEGGNTRLPECDSSRTDLYVRFVKQSHAKKNAEVAVV
;
A
#
# COMPACT_ATOMS: atom_id res chain seq x y z
N MET A 1 2.68 13.03 3.47
CA MET A 1 2.22 11.73 3.98
C MET A 1 3.40 10.88 4.42
N GLY A 2 4.43 10.67 3.58
CA GLY A 2 5.62 9.93 4.01
C GLY A 2 6.41 9.31 2.84
N PRO A 3 7.25 8.30 3.12
CA PRO A 3 8.03 7.57 2.12
C PRO A 3 7.13 6.97 1.03
N CYS A 4 7.58 7.04 -0.23
CA CYS A 4 6.78 6.61 -1.40
C CYS A 4 5.40 7.28 -1.53
N GLY A 5 5.18 8.42 -0.86
CA GLY A 5 3.89 9.11 -0.82
C GLY A 5 2.85 8.49 0.14
N GLU A 6 3.24 7.47 0.91
CA GLU A 6 2.36 6.71 1.80
C GLU A 6 2.32 7.32 3.21
N LEU A 7 1.17 7.22 3.89
CA LEU A 7 1.04 7.61 5.29
C LEU A 7 1.67 6.54 6.18
N ARG A 8 2.98 6.57 6.37
CA ARG A 8 3.73 5.67 7.26
C ARG A 8 5.12 6.19 7.59
N TYR A 9 5.79 5.50 8.50
CA TYR A 9 7.21 5.65 8.73
C TYR A 9 8.06 4.84 7.72
N PRO A 10 9.34 5.21 7.50
CA PRO A 10 10.28 4.47 6.65
C PRO A 10 10.86 3.23 7.35
N SER A 11 10.02 2.32 7.86
CA SER A 11 10.48 1.20 8.70
C SER A 11 11.13 0.04 7.95
N TYR A 12 11.01 -0.03 6.63
CA TYR A 12 11.57 -1.09 5.77
C TYR A 12 12.35 -0.51 4.57
N PRO A 13 13.45 0.21 4.78
CA PRO A 13 14.25 0.77 3.68
C PRO A 13 15.02 -0.34 2.95
N GLU A 14 14.62 -0.67 1.72
CA GLU A 14 15.32 -1.65 0.87
C GLU A 14 16.68 -1.16 0.35
N SER A 15 16.90 0.17 0.35
CA SER A 15 18.14 0.77 -0.15
C SER A 15 19.36 0.19 0.57
N ASN A 16 20.39 -0.15 -0.21
CA ASN A 16 21.65 -0.71 0.28
C ASN A 16 21.52 -2.02 1.09
N GLY A 17 20.37 -2.69 1.00
CA GLY A 17 20.13 -3.97 1.68
C GLY A 17 19.93 -3.86 3.19
N THR A 18 19.63 -2.67 3.72
CA THR A 18 19.34 -2.43 5.15
C THR A 18 18.20 -3.33 5.63
N TRP A 19 17.12 -3.38 4.87
CA TRP A 19 15.99 -4.28 5.11
C TRP A 19 15.77 -5.21 3.92
N ARG A 20 15.28 -6.42 4.20
CA ARG A 20 14.82 -7.39 3.20
C ARG A 20 13.54 -8.06 3.69
N PHE A 21 12.64 -8.32 2.77
CA PHE A 21 11.45 -9.09 3.04
C PHE A 21 11.80 -10.50 3.58
N PRO A 22 11.14 -10.99 4.66
CA PRO A 22 10.01 -10.41 5.38
C PRO A 22 10.39 -9.81 6.75
N GLY A 23 11.50 -9.09 6.90
CA GLY A 23 11.93 -8.58 8.21
C GLY A 23 10.91 -7.65 8.91
N ILE A 24 10.93 -7.61 10.24
CA ILE A 24 10.02 -6.78 11.06
C ILE A 24 10.18 -5.25 10.85
N GLY A 25 11.30 -4.80 10.31
CA GLY A 25 11.62 -3.37 10.22
C GLY A 25 12.02 -2.77 11.56
N GLU A 26 12.14 -1.44 11.64
CA GLU A 26 12.47 -0.72 12.88
C GLU A 26 11.61 0.52 13.07
N PHE A 27 11.36 0.89 14.33
CA PHE A 27 10.73 2.17 14.68
C PHE A 27 11.60 3.35 14.24
N GLN A 28 10.99 4.40 13.69
CA GLN A 28 11.68 5.54 13.09
C GLN A 28 11.39 6.84 13.86
N CYS A 29 11.56 6.80 15.18
CA CYS A 29 11.21 7.90 16.10
C CYS A 29 12.40 8.43 16.90
N TYR A 30 13.62 8.24 16.42
CA TYR A 30 14.85 8.51 17.18
C TYR A 30 15.47 9.90 16.93
N ASP A 31 14.87 10.71 16.06
CA ASP A 31 15.26 12.10 15.90
C ASP A 31 14.93 12.92 17.17
N LYS A 32 15.59 14.08 17.31
CA LYS A 32 15.49 14.91 18.52
C LYS A 32 14.07 15.41 18.79
N TYR A 33 13.23 15.61 17.76
CA TYR A 33 11.89 16.15 17.91
C TYR A 33 10.91 15.06 18.35
N MET A 34 10.97 13.88 17.72
CA MET A 34 10.19 12.73 18.14
C MET A 34 10.53 12.29 19.57
N LYS A 35 11.83 12.27 19.93
CA LYS A 35 12.26 11.99 21.31
C LYS A 35 11.69 12.99 22.33
N ALA A 36 11.75 14.28 22.04
CA ALA A 36 11.17 15.31 22.92
C ALA A 36 9.64 15.15 23.05
N SER A 37 8.95 14.84 21.95
CA SER A 37 7.51 14.57 21.92
C SER A 37 7.11 13.32 22.72
N LEU A 38 7.92 12.26 22.65
CA LEU A 38 7.74 11.05 23.45
C LEU A 38 7.92 11.35 24.95
N ALA A 39 9.00 12.06 25.30
CA ALA A 39 9.28 12.45 26.68
C ALA A 39 8.13 13.27 27.28
N ALA A 40 7.62 14.27 26.56
CA ALA A 40 6.48 15.07 27.00
C ALA A 40 5.19 14.25 27.14
N SER A 41 4.96 13.26 26.26
CA SER A 41 3.79 12.39 26.36
C SER A 41 3.88 11.44 27.57
N ALA A 42 5.08 11.01 27.94
CA ALA A 42 5.32 10.15 29.09
C ALA A 42 5.18 10.92 30.43
N ASP A 43 5.71 12.15 30.47
CA ASP A 43 5.57 13.07 31.61
C ASP A 43 4.10 13.40 31.90
N ALA A 44 3.30 13.67 30.87
CA ALA A 44 1.86 13.91 30.99
C ALA A 44 1.07 12.70 31.56
N MET A 45 1.63 11.50 31.49
CA MET A 45 1.06 10.28 32.08
C MET A 45 1.67 9.93 33.45
N GLY A 46 2.53 10.78 34.01
CA GLY A 46 3.23 10.53 35.27
C GLY A 46 4.26 9.40 35.20
N ASN A 47 4.70 9.02 34.00
CA ASN A 47 5.60 7.89 33.75
C ASN A 47 6.85 8.33 32.96
N GLU A 48 7.61 9.29 33.50
CA GLU A 48 8.80 9.87 32.84
C GLU A 48 9.79 8.82 32.29
N SER A 49 9.91 7.67 32.96
CA SER A 49 10.80 6.58 32.54
C SER A 49 10.45 6.02 31.15
N TRP A 50 9.18 6.05 30.76
CA TRP A 50 8.70 5.59 29.44
C TRP A 50 9.11 6.54 28.31
N GLY A 51 9.47 7.77 28.65
CA GLY A 51 9.83 8.83 27.71
C GLY A 51 11.31 8.89 27.32
N ARG A 52 12.17 8.07 27.94
CA ARG A 52 13.63 8.16 27.80
C ARG A 52 14.16 7.70 26.43
N GLY A 53 13.35 6.96 25.68
CA GLY A 53 13.69 6.45 24.35
C GLY A 53 12.60 5.52 23.81
N GLY A 54 12.76 5.11 22.55
CA GLY A 54 11.96 4.02 21.99
C GLY A 54 12.25 2.67 22.67
N PRO A 55 11.45 1.63 22.38
CA PRO A 55 11.63 0.31 22.97
C PRO A 55 13.04 -0.23 22.71
N HIS A 56 13.72 -0.68 23.76
CA HIS A 56 15.10 -1.16 23.68
C HIS A 56 15.20 -2.62 23.20
N ASP A 57 14.08 -3.35 23.21
CA ASP A 57 13.98 -4.77 22.93
C ASP A 57 13.25 -5.06 21.60
N SER A 58 13.10 -4.07 20.72
CA SER A 58 12.43 -4.19 19.41
C SER A 58 13.25 -4.89 18.33
N GLY A 59 14.50 -5.26 18.60
CA GLY A 59 15.36 -5.91 17.62
C GLY A 59 15.80 -4.99 16.49
N GLN A 60 16.07 -5.58 15.32
CA GLN A 60 16.63 -4.95 14.13
C GLN A 60 15.83 -5.31 12.86
N TYR A 61 16.04 -4.54 11.78
CA TYR A 61 15.27 -4.60 10.52
C TYR A 61 14.90 -6.02 10.01
N ASN A 62 15.85 -6.96 10.01
CA ASN A 62 15.71 -8.26 9.33
C ASN A 62 15.33 -9.42 10.26
N GLN A 63 15.07 -9.15 11.54
CA GLN A 63 14.65 -10.17 12.48
C GLN A 63 13.18 -10.53 12.29
N PHE A 64 12.78 -11.66 12.85
CA PHE A 64 11.40 -12.11 12.96
C PHE A 64 10.84 -11.73 14.33
N PRO A 65 9.51 -11.63 14.51
CA PRO A 65 8.91 -11.19 15.76
C PRO A 65 9.37 -12.00 16.98
N GLU A 66 9.43 -13.33 16.84
CA GLU A 66 9.82 -14.26 17.91
C GLU A 66 11.30 -14.16 18.33
N GLU A 67 12.14 -13.49 17.54
CA GLU A 67 13.56 -13.23 17.85
C GLU A 67 13.76 -11.96 18.70
N THR A 68 12.68 -11.25 19.03
CA THR A 68 12.73 -9.96 19.74
C THR A 68 12.02 -10.04 21.08
N GLY A 69 12.47 -9.23 22.05
CA GLY A 69 11.76 -9.08 23.32
C GLY A 69 10.41 -8.37 23.12
N PHE A 70 10.39 -7.39 22.22
CA PHE A 70 9.23 -6.53 22.04
C PHE A 70 8.09 -7.22 21.30
N PHE A 71 8.34 -7.93 20.18
CA PHE A 71 7.29 -8.37 19.24
C PHE A 71 6.88 -9.84 19.36
N LYS A 72 7.59 -10.67 20.13
CA LYS A 72 7.21 -12.07 20.34
C LYS A 72 5.79 -12.19 20.90
N LYS A 73 5.20 -13.39 20.81
CA LYS A 73 3.79 -13.66 21.18
C LYS A 73 3.27 -12.97 22.45
N ASP A 74 4.06 -12.98 23.53
CA ASP A 74 3.76 -12.37 24.84
C ASP A 74 4.82 -11.31 25.22
N GLY A 75 5.30 -10.57 24.20
CA GLY A 75 6.35 -9.56 24.32
C GLY A 75 5.87 -8.21 24.83
N THR A 76 6.82 -7.27 24.92
CA THR A 76 6.60 -5.92 25.46
C THR A 76 5.52 -5.14 24.73
N TRP A 77 5.23 -5.43 23.45
CA TRP A 77 4.16 -4.82 22.66
C TRP A 77 2.78 -4.87 23.34
N ASN A 78 2.54 -5.88 24.18
CA ASN A 78 1.26 -6.09 24.87
C ASN A 78 1.26 -5.59 26.33
N SER A 79 2.39 -5.05 26.83
CA SER A 79 2.49 -4.43 28.16
C SER A 79 1.89 -3.03 28.19
N GLU A 80 1.70 -2.45 29.38
CA GLU A 80 1.25 -1.05 29.52
C GLU A 80 2.19 -0.06 28.81
N TYR A 81 3.50 -0.25 28.95
CA TYR A 81 4.51 0.55 28.25
C TYR A 81 4.41 0.39 26.73
N GLY A 82 4.27 -0.85 26.24
CA GLY A 82 4.14 -1.12 24.81
C GLY A 82 2.90 -0.48 24.21
N GLN A 83 1.77 -0.57 24.92
CA GLN A 83 0.52 0.08 24.51
C GLN A 83 0.66 1.60 24.48
N PHE A 84 1.27 2.20 25.52
CA PHE A 84 1.58 3.62 25.55
C PHE A 84 2.43 4.07 24.34
N PHE A 85 3.54 3.37 24.11
CA PHE A 85 4.46 3.73 23.04
C PHE A 85 3.82 3.60 21.66
N LEU A 86 3.11 2.50 21.39
CA LEU A 86 2.45 2.25 20.12
C LEU A 86 1.28 3.21 19.87
N GLU A 87 0.52 3.56 20.92
CA GLU A 87 -0.53 4.59 20.86
C GLU A 87 0.09 5.95 20.51
N TRP A 88 1.17 6.36 21.18
CA TRP A 88 1.88 7.58 20.84
C TRP A 88 2.41 7.59 19.41
N TYR A 89 3.11 6.53 19.01
CA TYR A 89 3.80 6.45 17.73
C TYR A 89 2.82 6.48 16.54
N SER A 90 1.73 5.70 16.63
CA SER A 90 0.66 5.69 15.63
C SER A 90 -0.17 6.97 15.64
N ARG A 91 -0.44 7.56 16.81
CA ARG A 91 -1.13 8.85 16.91
C ARG A 91 -0.35 9.97 16.24
N LYS A 92 0.98 10.00 16.35
CA LYS A 92 1.81 10.99 15.63
C LYS A 92 1.66 10.90 14.12
N LEU A 93 1.49 9.69 13.59
CA LEU A 93 1.20 9.47 12.18
C LEU A 93 -0.20 9.98 11.79
N LEU A 94 -1.22 9.73 12.63
CA LEU A 94 -2.58 10.24 12.42
C LEU A 94 -2.64 11.78 12.46
N GLU A 95 -2.01 12.40 13.45
CA GLU A 95 -1.90 13.86 13.59
C GLU A 95 -1.19 14.49 12.38
N HIS A 96 -0.12 13.86 11.89
CA HIS A 96 0.58 14.26 10.67
C HIS A 96 -0.34 14.22 9.44
N GLY A 97 -1.04 13.10 9.24
CA GLY A 97 -1.98 12.93 8.14
C GLY A 97 -3.12 13.95 8.18
N ASP A 98 -3.76 14.13 9.33
CA ASP A 98 -4.87 15.08 9.51
C ASP A 98 -4.44 16.52 9.21
N THR A 99 -3.24 16.92 9.64
CA THR A 99 -2.71 18.27 9.43
C THR A 99 -2.44 18.57 7.95
N ILE A 100 -1.80 17.63 7.24
CA ILE A 100 -1.51 17.79 5.81
C ILE A 100 -2.80 17.80 5.01
N LEU A 101 -3.71 16.86 5.30
CA LEU A 101 -4.96 16.73 4.57
C LEU A 101 -5.90 17.93 4.81
N ALA A 102 -5.91 18.51 6.02
CA ALA A 102 -6.62 19.76 6.28
C ALA A 102 -6.14 20.91 5.38
N SER A 103 -4.82 21.01 5.18
CA SER A 103 -4.23 22.03 4.32
C SER A 103 -4.60 21.79 2.85
N ALA A 104 -4.52 20.54 2.39
CA ALA A 104 -4.91 20.16 1.04
C ALA A 104 -6.41 20.41 0.79
N GLU A 105 -7.27 20.04 1.73
CA GLU A 105 -8.71 20.30 1.69
C GLU A 105 -8.99 21.80 1.51
N GLY A 106 -8.30 22.66 2.28
CA GLY A 106 -8.43 24.11 2.16
C GLY A 106 -8.04 24.66 0.79
N ILE A 107 -6.96 24.14 0.20
CA ILE A 107 -6.44 24.58 -1.12
C ILE A 107 -7.37 24.14 -2.25
N PHE A 108 -7.82 22.88 -2.24
CA PHE A 108 -8.63 22.31 -3.31
C PHE A 108 -10.15 22.52 -3.11
N LYS A 109 -10.54 23.23 -2.07
CA LYS A 109 -11.94 23.55 -1.77
C LYS A 109 -12.59 24.28 -2.95
N GLY A 110 -13.77 23.80 -3.37
CA GLY A 110 -14.52 24.38 -4.49
C GLY A 110 -14.06 23.92 -5.88
N THR A 111 -13.02 23.08 -5.97
CA THR A 111 -12.65 22.39 -7.21
C THR A 111 -13.45 21.09 -7.36
N SER A 112 -13.43 20.48 -8.55
CA SER A 112 -13.98 19.14 -8.79
C SER A 112 -13.00 18.01 -8.45
N CYS A 113 -11.82 18.32 -7.92
CA CYS A 113 -10.80 17.33 -7.60
C CYS A 113 -11.17 16.54 -6.34
N LYS A 114 -10.95 15.22 -6.36
CA LYS A 114 -10.98 14.39 -5.14
C LYS A 114 -9.57 14.26 -4.57
N LEU A 115 -9.45 14.42 -3.25
CA LEU A 115 -8.20 14.11 -2.54
C LEU A 115 -8.12 12.61 -2.29
N SER A 116 -6.91 12.06 -2.38
CA SER A 116 -6.65 10.64 -2.11
C SER A 116 -5.41 10.51 -1.24
N GLY A 117 -5.50 9.70 -0.19
CA GLY A 117 -4.40 9.39 0.72
C GLY A 117 -3.98 7.95 0.56
N LYS A 118 -2.68 7.71 0.34
CA LYS A 118 -2.14 6.35 0.16
C LYS A 118 -1.73 5.73 1.48
N VAL A 119 -2.16 4.51 1.74
CA VAL A 119 -1.80 3.68 2.89
C VAL A 119 -1.17 2.38 2.38
N ALA A 120 0.00 2.04 2.94
CA ALA A 120 0.76 0.86 2.52
C ALA A 120 0.15 -0.45 3.03
N GLY A 121 0.17 -1.49 2.19
CA GLY A 121 -0.27 -2.85 2.51
C GLY A 121 0.90 -3.66 3.08
N ILE A 122 1.03 -3.66 4.40
CA ILE A 122 2.11 -4.36 5.10
C ILE A 122 1.58 -5.73 5.51
N HIS A 123 1.71 -6.67 4.58
CA HIS A 123 1.03 -7.96 4.70
C HIS A 123 1.86 -9.04 5.41
N TRP A 124 3.16 -8.85 5.59
CA TRP A 124 4.02 -9.81 6.30
C TRP A 124 3.89 -9.66 7.81
N HIS A 125 4.05 -10.78 8.52
CA HIS A 125 3.76 -10.92 9.95
C HIS A 125 2.33 -10.61 10.39
N TYR A 126 1.41 -10.34 9.46
CA TYR A 126 -0.01 -10.10 9.75
C TYR A 126 -0.66 -11.26 10.52
N ASN A 127 -0.23 -12.51 10.28
CA ASN A 127 -0.76 -13.67 11.02
C ASN A 127 -0.12 -13.88 12.41
N THR A 128 0.84 -13.05 12.80
CA THR A 128 1.40 -13.07 14.17
C THR A 128 0.50 -12.28 15.13
N ARG A 129 0.69 -12.40 16.45
CA ARG A 129 -0.14 -11.63 17.39
C ARG A 129 0.17 -10.13 17.40
N SER A 130 1.46 -9.80 17.26
CA SER A 130 1.96 -8.43 17.34
C SER A 130 1.83 -7.66 16.04
N HIS A 131 1.76 -8.33 14.89
CA HIS A 131 1.75 -7.66 13.58
C HIS A 131 2.98 -6.73 13.42
N ALA A 132 4.15 -7.22 13.82
CA ALA A 132 5.35 -6.39 14.06
C ALA A 132 5.68 -5.38 12.95
N ALA A 133 5.56 -5.77 11.68
CA ALA A 133 5.86 -4.89 10.55
C ALA A 133 4.87 -3.74 10.40
N GLU A 134 3.59 -3.97 10.70
CA GLU A 134 2.57 -2.91 10.74
C GLU A 134 2.88 -1.94 11.88
N LEU A 135 3.24 -2.46 13.05
CA LEU A 135 3.61 -1.65 14.22
C LEU A 135 4.81 -0.73 13.94
N THR A 136 5.90 -1.25 13.36
CA THR A 136 7.10 -0.44 13.06
C THR A 136 6.82 0.63 12.02
N ALA A 137 5.91 0.36 11.06
CA ALA A 137 5.45 1.33 10.07
C ALA A 137 4.49 2.39 10.62
N GLY A 138 4.02 2.24 11.86
CA GLY A 138 3.15 3.19 12.55
C GLY A 138 1.66 2.83 12.48
N TYR A 139 1.31 1.69 11.91
CA TYR A 139 -0.05 1.17 11.98
C TYR A 139 -0.18 0.35 13.26
N TYR A 140 -0.86 0.90 14.26
CA TYR A 140 -1.10 0.15 15.51
C TYR A 140 -2.22 -0.88 15.33
N ASN A 141 -2.00 -1.79 14.38
CA ASN A 141 -2.81 -2.97 14.13
C ASN A 141 -2.22 -4.14 14.89
N THR A 142 -3.05 -4.94 15.54
CA THR A 142 -2.65 -6.18 16.20
C THR A 142 -3.80 -7.16 16.07
N ARG A 143 -3.63 -8.40 16.55
CA ARG A 143 -4.71 -9.39 16.54
C ARG A 143 -6.00 -8.92 17.23
N ASN A 144 -5.90 -8.01 18.20
CA ASN A 144 -7.03 -7.55 19.02
C ASN A 144 -7.37 -6.07 18.81
N LYS A 145 -6.67 -5.36 17.90
CA LYS A 145 -6.85 -3.92 17.69
C LYS A 145 -6.79 -3.59 16.21
N ASP A 146 -7.82 -2.93 15.71
CA ASP A 146 -7.87 -2.43 14.34
C ASP A 146 -7.07 -1.11 14.21
N GLY A 147 -5.90 -1.19 13.59
CA GLY A 147 -5.03 -0.04 13.34
C GLY A 147 -5.43 0.81 12.13
N TYR A 148 -6.29 0.29 11.25
CA TYR A 148 -6.70 0.96 10.02
C TYR A 148 -7.98 1.78 10.19
N LEU A 149 -8.86 1.38 11.11
CA LEU A 149 -10.09 2.11 11.41
C LEU A 149 -9.85 3.58 11.81
N PRO A 150 -8.87 3.93 12.68
CA PRO A 150 -8.56 5.33 12.97
C PRO A 150 -8.11 6.13 11.74
N ILE A 151 -7.34 5.51 10.83
CA ILE A 151 -6.91 6.14 9.57
C ILE A 151 -8.13 6.39 8.68
N ALA A 152 -9.00 5.39 8.54
CA ALA A 152 -10.24 5.51 7.77
C ALA A 152 -11.16 6.62 8.31
N ARG A 153 -11.30 6.74 9.65
CA ARG A 153 -12.04 7.85 10.28
C ARG A 153 -11.43 9.21 9.97
N MET A 154 -10.10 9.31 10.01
CA MET A 154 -9.40 10.56 9.70
C MET A 154 -9.59 10.94 8.23
N PHE A 155 -9.50 10.00 7.30
CA PHE A 155 -9.77 10.26 5.88
C PHE A 155 -11.24 10.62 5.62
N ALA A 156 -12.19 9.94 6.26
CA ALA A 156 -13.61 10.26 6.19
C ALA A 156 -13.89 11.70 6.64
N LYS A 157 -13.31 12.11 7.79
CA LYS A 157 -13.40 13.48 8.32
C LYS A 157 -12.90 14.53 7.31
N ARG A 158 -11.91 14.19 6.49
CA ARG A 158 -11.28 15.10 5.51
C ARG A 158 -11.85 14.99 4.10
N GLY A 159 -12.82 14.11 3.87
CA GLY A 159 -13.36 13.85 2.52
C GLY A 159 -12.32 13.26 1.55
N VAL A 160 -11.39 12.47 2.07
CA VAL A 160 -10.25 11.91 1.32
C VAL A 160 -10.53 10.45 0.98
N VAL A 161 -10.29 10.07 -0.28
CA VAL A 161 -10.35 8.67 -0.73
C VAL A 161 -9.21 7.88 -0.09
N PHE A 162 -9.53 6.71 0.48
CA PHE A 162 -8.55 5.79 1.04
C PHE A 162 -7.95 4.96 -0.09
N ASN A 163 -6.71 5.21 -0.49
CA ASN A 163 -6.03 4.43 -1.52
C ASN A 163 -5.11 3.38 -0.86
N PHE A 164 -5.31 2.11 -1.17
CA PHE A 164 -4.61 1.00 -0.55
C PHE A 164 -3.96 0.08 -1.60
N THR A 165 -2.93 -0.67 -1.20
CA THR A 165 -2.17 -1.55 -2.12
C THR A 165 -2.40 -3.03 -1.79
N CYS A 166 -1.68 -3.93 -2.48
CA CYS A 166 -1.77 -5.40 -2.37
C CYS A 166 -3.08 -6.01 -2.92
N MET A 167 -3.81 -5.30 -3.78
CA MET A 167 -5.10 -5.77 -4.32
C MET A 167 -4.98 -7.03 -5.20
N GLU A 168 -3.78 -7.33 -5.69
CA GLU A 168 -3.46 -8.45 -6.57
C GLU A 168 -2.89 -9.68 -5.83
N MET A 169 -2.48 -9.50 -4.58
CA MET A 169 -1.75 -10.52 -3.83
C MET A 169 -2.68 -11.60 -3.25
N ARG A 170 -2.18 -12.83 -3.20
CA ARG A 170 -2.86 -13.98 -2.58
C ARG A 170 -2.02 -14.57 -1.45
N ASP A 171 -2.66 -15.07 -0.40
CA ASP A 171 -1.98 -15.67 0.74
C ASP A 171 -1.16 -16.90 0.31
N GLY A 172 -1.71 -17.70 -0.62
CA GLY A 172 -1.06 -18.90 -1.16
C GLY A 172 0.18 -18.64 -2.02
N GLU A 173 0.46 -17.38 -2.39
CA GLU A 173 1.67 -16.99 -3.13
C GLU A 173 2.80 -16.51 -2.20
N GLN A 174 2.54 -16.41 -0.90
CA GLN A 174 3.49 -15.88 0.06
C GLN A 174 4.32 -16.99 0.73
N PRO A 175 5.60 -16.72 1.09
CA PRO A 175 6.39 -17.67 1.85
C PRO A 175 5.75 -17.97 3.22
N HIS A 176 5.64 -19.24 3.59
CA HIS A 176 5.02 -19.65 4.86
C HIS A 176 5.70 -19.02 6.09
N SER A 177 7.03 -18.93 6.07
CA SER A 177 7.82 -18.32 7.15
C SER A 177 7.47 -16.85 7.41
N ALA A 178 7.06 -16.11 6.38
CA ALA A 178 6.75 -14.69 6.47
C ALA A 178 5.47 -14.39 7.26
N ASN A 179 4.63 -15.39 7.56
CA ASN A 179 3.34 -15.22 8.24
C ASN A 179 2.45 -14.16 7.57
N CYS A 180 2.46 -14.15 6.24
CA CYS A 180 1.70 -13.17 5.46
C CYS A 180 0.20 -13.44 5.45
N SER A 181 -0.61 -12.38 5.34
CA SER A 181 -1.99 -12.48 4.85
C SER A 181 -2.43 -11.20 4.12
N PRO A 182 -1.98 -10.98 2.87
CA PRO A 182 -2.49 -9.86 2.06
C PRO A 182 -4.01 -9.91 1.90
N GLU A 183 -4.63 -11.09 1.76
CA GLU A 183 -6.08 -11.21 1.57
C GLU A 183 -6.85 -10.87 2.86
N GLY A 184 -6.31 -11.31 4.01
CA GLY A 184 -6.84 -10.95 5.32
C GLY A 184 -6.73 -9.45 5.58
N LEU A 185 -5.58 -8.86 5.27
CA LEU A 185 -5.32 -7.44 5.41
C LEU A 185 -6.25 -6.58 4.55
N VAL A 186 -6.37 -6.90 3.25
CA VAL A 186 -7.27 -6.18 2.34
C VAL A 186 -8.72 -6.28 2.84
N ARG A 187 -9.16 -7.45 3.30
CA ARG A 187 -10.51 -7.62 3.89
C ARG A 187 -10.72 -6.74 5.12
N GLN A 188 -9.71 -6.62 6.00
CA GLN A 188 -9.77 -5.74 7.16
C GLN A 188 -9.95 -4.27 6.74
N VAL A 189 -9.12 -3.78 5.81
CA VAL A 189 -9.19 -2.40 5.33
C VAL A 189 -10.52 -2.11 4.62
N LYS A 190 -11.02 -3.05 3.81
CA LYS A 190 -12.37 -2.96 3.21
C LYS A 190 -13.45 -2.81 4.27
N ASN A 191 -13.39 -3.56 5.36
CA ASN A 191 -14.35 -3.44 6.44
C ASN A 191 -14.20 -2.11 7.20
N ALA A 192 -12.97 -1.71 7.52
CA ALA A 192 -12.69 -0.45 8.21
C ALA A 192 -13.22 0.77 7.43
N THR A 193 -12.98 0.79 6.12
CA THR A 193 -13.44 1.88 5.25
C THR A 193 -14.96 1.88 5.05
N ARG A 194 -15.57 0.70 4.85
CA ARG A 194 -17.03 0.55 4.76
C ARG A 194 -17.72 1.05 6.04
N ASN A 195 -17.20 0.69 7.21
CA ASN A 195 -17.79 1.04 8.50
C ASN A 195 -17.88 2.55 8.76
N VAL A 196 -17.04 3.34 8.09
CA VAL A 196 -17.00 4.80 8.25
C VAL A 196 -17.45 5.56 6.99
N GLY A 197 -17.86 4.84 5.94
CA GLY A 197 -18.36 5.41 4.69
C GLY A 197 -17.30 6.16 3.87
N VAL A 198 -16.02 5.83 4.01
CA VAL A 198 -14.97 6.41 3.16
C VAL A 198 -14.81 5.61 1.88
N GLU A 199 -14.64 6.30 0.74
CA GLU A 199 -14.36 5.65 -0.53
C GLU A 199 -13.00 4.92 -0.47
N LEU A 200 -12.94 3.74 -1.09
CA LEU A 200 -11.72 2.94 -1.18
C LEU A 200 -11.25 2.89 -2.64
N ALA A 201 -9.98 3.21 -2.88
CA ALA A 201 -9.28 2.98 -4.14
C ALA A 201 -8.17 1.95 -3.92
N GLY A 202 -7.71 1.35 -5.02
CA GLY A 202 -6.73 0.27 -4.98
C GLY A 202 -5.56 0.41 -5.95
N GLU A 203 -4.45 -0.21 -5.59
CA GLU A 203 -3.27 -0.42 -6.43
C GLU A 203 -2.79 -1.87 -6.29
N ASN A 204 -2.14 -2.40 -7.33
CA ASN A 204 -1.30 -3.57 -7.15
C ASN A 204 0.04 -3.16 -6.53
N ALA A 205 0.56 -4.00 -5.61
CA ALA A 205 1.83 -3.74 -4.94
C ALA A 205 3.03 -4.04 -5.84
N LEU A 206 2.97 -5.13 -6.60
CA LEU A 206 4.02 -5.59 -7.50
C LEU A 206 3.51 -5.69 -8.94
N GLU A 207 4.42 -5.55 -9.92
CA GLU A 207 4.09 -5.73 -11.33
C GLU A 207 3.62 -7.17 -11.59
N ARG A 208 2.36 -7.34 -12.04
CA ARG A 208 1.74 -8.63 -12.36
C ARG A 208 1.04 -8.55 -13.70
N TYR A 209 1.36 -9.48 -14.60
CA TYR A 209 0.82 -9.50 -15.97
C TYR A 209 -0.03 -10.75 -16.27
N ASP A 210 -0.14 -11.65 -15.29
CA ASP A 210 -0.87 -12.91 -15.39
C ASP A 210 -2.35 -12.75 -15.02
N GLY A 211 -3.20 -13.59 -15.60
CA GLY A 211 -4.63 -13.62 -15.31
C GLY A 211 -4.96 -13.90 -13.84
N GLY A 212 -4.06 -14.54 -13.08
CA GLY A 212 -4.24 -14.80 -11.65
C GLY A 212 -4.26 -13.52 -10.82
N GLY A 213 -3.27 -12.64 -11.04
CA GLY A 213 -3.22 -11.31 -10.39
C GLY A 213 -4.41 -10.44 -10.77
N TYR A 214 -4.75 -10.39 -12.06
CA TYR A 214 -5.93 -9.63 -12.53
C TYR A 214 -7.25 -10.14 -11.94
N ALA A 215 -7.44 -11.47 -11.88
CA ALA A 215 -8.62 -12.07 -11.28
C ALA A 215 -8.73 -11.75 -9.78
N GLN A 216 -7.61 -11.70 -9.06
CA GLN A 216 -7.59 -11.30 -7.66
C GLN A 216 -8.01 -9.84 -7.47
N VAL A 217 -7.51 -8.93 -8.33
CA VAL A 217 -7.93 -7.52 -8.30
C VAL A 217 -9.42 -7.39 -8.59
N LEU A 218 -9.95 -8.13 -9.58
CA LEU A 218 -11.38 -8.14 -9.91
C LEU A 218 -12.25 -8.66 -8.75
N SER A 219 -11.79 -9.68 -8.02
CA SER A 219 -12.48 -10.19 -6.83
C SER A 219 -12.48 -9.13 -5.71
N THR A 220 -11.34 -8.48 -5.52
CA THR A 220 -11.14 -7.42 -4.53
C THR A 220 -11.89 -6.14 -4.87
N SER A 221 -12.14 -5.85 -6.15
CA SER A 221 -12.82 -4.62 -6.58
C SER A 221 -14.32 -4.60 -6.27
N ARG A 222 -14.93 -5.78 -6.15
CA ARG A 222 -16.38 -5.94 -5.94
C ARG A 222 -16.82 -5.49 -4.54
N ALA A 223 -18.06 -4.98 -4.46
CA ALA A 223 -18.69 -4.61 -3.19
C ALA A 223 -19.08 -5.82 -2.34
N ASP A 224 -19.33 -6.98 -2.96
CA ASP A 224 -19.71 -8.20 -2.23
C ASP A 224 -18.62 -8.66 -1.25
N SER A 225 -17.36 -8.27 -1.49
CA SER A 225 -16.22 -8.54 -0.62
C SER A 225 -15.94 -7.42 0.40
N GLY A 226 -16.83 -6.44 0.58
CA GLY A 226 -16.71 -5.35 1.56
C GLY A 226 -17.01 -3.96 0.96
N ASN A 227 -16.07 -3.02 1.05
CA ASN A 227 -16.17 -1.75 0.33
C ASN A 227 -15.73 -1.93 -1.13
N GLY A 228 -16.59 -1.67 -2.10
CA GLY A 228 -16.19 -1.73 -3.51
C GLY A 228 -15.12 -0.70 -3.82
N LEU A 229 -14.23 -1.00 -4.78
CA LEU A 229 -13.22 -0.02 -5.20
C LEU A 229 -13.87 1.05 -6.09
N SER A 230 -13.70 2.33 -5.73
CA SER A 230 -14.13 3.47 -6.55
C SER A 230 -13.17 3.73 -7.71
N ALA A 231 -11.90 3.32 -7.57
CA ALA A 231 -10.90 3.38 -8.60
C ALA A 231 -9.81 2.31 -8.36
N PHE A 232 -9.16 1.89 -9.45
CA PHE A 232 -7.97 1.06 -9.39
C PHE A 232 -6.87 1.67 -10.27
N THR A 233 -5.67 1.79 -9.73
CA THR A 233 -4.49 2.30 -10.46
C THR A 233 -3.47 1.19 -10.63
N TYR A 234 -3.18 0.84 -11.89
CA TYR A 234 -2.27 -0.25 -12.20
C TYR A 234 -0.80 0.21 -12.21
N LEU A 235 0.04 -0.50 -11.45
CA LEU A 235 1.49 -0.35 -11.38
C LEU A 235 2.17 -1.40 -12.27
N ARG A 236 2.86 -1.05 -13.37
CA ARG A 236 2.99 0.28 -13.98
C ARG A 236 3.05 0.17 -15.49
N LEU A 237 2.89 1.32 -16.16
CA LEU A 237 3.22 1.45 -17.57
C LEU A 237 4.73 1.23 -17.80
N ASN A 238 5.09 0.19 -18.54
CA ASN A 238 6.46 -0.09 -18.94
C ASN A 238 6.47 -0.91 -20.26
N LYS A 239 7.66 -1.25 -20.78
CA LYS A 239 7.78 -2.02 -22.02
C LYS A 239 7.19 -3.43 -21.92
N ARG A 240 7.31 -4.08 -20.76
CA ARG A 240 6.81 -5.45 -20.54
C ARG A 240 5.29 -5.50 -20.60
N LEU A 241 4.60 -4.47 -20.10
CA LEU A 241 3.14 -4.37 -20.18
C LEU A 241 2.62 -4.42 -21.64
N PHE A 242 3.40 -3.88 -22.58
CA PHE A 242 3.05 -3.84 -24.00
C PHE A 242 3.51 -5.06 -24.80
N GLU A 243 4.09 -6.08 -24.15
CA GLU A 243 4.30 -7.37 -24.82
C GLU A 243 2.94 -7.98 -25.20
N PRO A 244 2.82 -8.65 -26.36
CA PRO A 244 1.51 -9.01 -26.93
C PRO A 244 0.56 -9.73 -25.97
N GLU A 245 1.05 -10.72 -25.23
CA GLU A 245 0.21 -11.49 -24.29
C GLU A 245 -0.15 -10.67 -23.03
N ASN A 246 0.79 -9.87 -22.50
CA ASN A 246 0.56 -9.03 -21.32
C ASN A 246 -0.47 -7.93 -21.62
N TRP A 247 -0.39 -7.34 -22.82
CA TRP A 247 -1.33 -6.32 -23.27
C TRP A 247 -2.74 -6.90 -23.43
N ARG A 248 -2.88 -8.10 -24.01
CA ARG A 248 -4.19 -8.78 -24.10
C ARG A 248 -4.80 -9.02 -22.72
N ASN A 249 -4.02 -9.54 -21.78
CA ASN A 249 -4.50 -9.77 -20.41
C ASN A 249 -4.94 -8.45 -19.74
N LEU A 250 -4.21 -7.35 -19.97
CA LEU A 250 -4.59 -6.04 -19.46
C LEU A 250 -5.90 -5.54 -20.09
N VAL A 251 -6.07 -5.69 -21.41
CA VAL A 251 -7.30 -5.27 -22.11
C VAL A 251 -8.51 -6.06 -21.59
N GLU A 252 -8.36 -7.38 -21.42
CA GLU A 252 -9.41 -8.23 -20.82
C GLU A 252 -9.70 -7.81 -19.37
N PHE A 253 -8.66 -7.54 -18.57
CA PHE A 253 -8.82 -7.04 -17.21
C PHE A 253 -9.59 -5.72 -17.14
N VAL A 254 -9.21 -4.73 -17.97
CA VAL A 254 -9.87 -3.42 -18.02
C VAL A 254 -11.34 -3.55 -18.42
N LYS A 255 -11.64 -4.38 -19.42
CA LYS A 255 -13.02 -4.67 -19.84
C LYS A 255 -13.85 -5.27 -18.70
N ASN A 256 -13.28 -6.25 -18.01
CA ASN A 256 -13.93 -6.88 -16.85
C ASN A 256 -14.13 -5.91 -15.67
N MET A 257 -13.21 -4.96 -15.47
CA MET A 257 -13.37 -3.90 -14.45
C MET A 257 -14.52 -2.94 -14.80
N SER A 258 -14.72 -2.60 -16.08
CA SER A 258 -15.79 -1.68 -16.51
C SER A 258 -17.18 -2.32 -16.57
N GLU A 259 -17.26 -3.62 -16.92
CA GLU A 259 -18.53 -4.30 -17.21
C GLU A 259 -19.06 -5.13 -16.03
N GLY A 260 -18.40 -5.11 -14.87
CA GLY A 260 -18.80 -5.89 -13.69
C GLY A 260 -18.36 -7.36 -13.69
N GLY A 261 -17.59 -7.77 -14.70
CA GLY A 261 -16.91 -9.06 -14.81
C GLY A 261 -17.59 -10.11 -15.69
N ASN A 262 -16.79 -11.11 -16.11
CA ASN A 262 -17.12 -12.30 -16.92
C ASN A 262 -17.30 -12.11 -18.43
N THR A 263 -16.63 -11.12 -19.02
CA THR A 263 -16.45 -11.03 -20.48
C THR A 263 -15.06 -11.48 -20.88
N ARG A 264 -14.97 -12.65 -21.51
CA ARG A 264 -13.80 -13.02 -22.31
C ARG A 264 -13.72 -12.14 -23.54
N LEU A 265 -12.50 -11.81 -23.97
CA LEU A 265 -12.31 -11.17 -25.27
C LEU A 265 -12.82 -12.11 -26.38
N PRO A 266 -13.51 -11.56 -27.41
CA PRO A 266 -13.84 -12.32 -28.61
C PRO A 266 -12.59 -13.01 -29.19
N GLU A 267 -12.77 -14.17 -29.83
CA GLU A 267 -11.65 -14.94 -30.36
C GLU A 267 -10.79 -14.14 -31.35
N CYS A 268 -11.41 -13.25 -32.14
CA CYS A 268 -10.71 -12.34 -33.05
C CYS A 268 -9.77 -11.36 -32.33
N ASP A 269 -10.14 -10.90 -31.13
CA ASP A 269 -9.32 -10.00 -30.30
C ASP A 269 -8.27 -10.78 -29.47
N SER A 270 -8.48 -12.10 -29.30
CA SER A 270 -7.54 -13.00 -28.62
C SER A 270 -6.46 -13.57 -29.54
N SER A 271 -6.70 -13.58 -30.85
CA SER A 271 -5.77 -14.08 -31.86
C SER A 271 -4.61 -13.11 -32.12
N ARG A 272 -3.46 -13.61 -32.55
CA ARG A 272 -2.39 -12.74 -33.07
C ARG A 272 -2.89 -12.12 -34.37
N THR A 273 -3.07 -10.80 -34.38
CA THR A 273 -3.08 -10.10 -35.66
C THR A 273 -1.67 -10.19 -36.23
N ASP A 274 -1.50 -10.90 -37.35
CA ASP A 274 -0.33 -10.81 -38.24
C ASP A 274 -0.28 -9.45 -38.95
N LEU A 275 -0.59 -8.38 -38.23
CA LEU A 275 -0.39 -7.00 -38.68
C LEU A 275 1.12 -6.74 -38.65
N TYR A 276 1.77 -7.21 -39.71
CA TYR A 276 3.09 -6.75 -40.11
C TYR A 276 2.97 -5.25 -40.38
N VAL A 277 3.31 -4.44 -39.39
CA VAL A 277 3.43 -2.99 -39.56
C VAL A 277 4.66 -2.76 -40.45
N ARG A 278 4.45 -2.74 -41.77
CA ARG A 278 5.46 -2.22 -42.70
C ARG A 278 5.75 -0.80 -42.26
N PHE A 279 6.94 -0.60 -41.71
CA PHE A 279 7.53 0.71 -41.51
C PHE A 279 7.22 1.61 -42.70
N VAL A 280 6.66 2.78 -42.39
CA VAL A 280 6.53 3.93 -43.29
C VAL A 280 7.94 4.34 -43.72
N LYS A 281 8.46 3.72 -44.78
CA LYS A 281 9.66 4.15 -45.50
C LYS A 281 9.36 4.40 -46.99
N GLN A 282 8.17 4.93 -47.28
CA GLN A 282 7.85 5.49 -48.60
C GLN A 282 7.70 7.01 -48.54
N SER A 283 8.73 7.71 -48.07
CA SER A 283 8.83 9.17 -48.28
C SER A 283 10.23 9.69 -48.59
N HIS A 284 11.29 8.89 -48.40
CA HIS A 284 12.66 9.32 -48.73
C HIS A 284 13.20 8.83 -50.08
N ALA A 285 12.50 7.91 -50.77
CA ALA A 285 12.96 7.41 -52.07
C ALA A 285 12.50 8.25 -53.28
N LYS A 286 11.53 9.17 -53.11
CA LYS A 286 10.99 9.99 -54.22
C LYS A 286 11.59 11.38 -54.37
N LYS A 287 12.50 11.82 -53.48
CA LYS A 287 13.11 13.16 -53.57
C LYS A 287 14.49 13.23 -54.23
N ASN A 288 15.12 12.10 -54.55
CA ASN A 288 16.48 12.08 -55.13
C ASN A 288 16.53 11.68 -56.61
N ALA A 289 15.39 11.60 -57.31
CA ALA A 289 15.34 11.20 -58.72
C ALA A 289 15.03 12.34 -59.71
N GLU A 290 14.82 13.58 -59.23
CA GLU A 290 14.48 14.73 -60.10
C GLU A 290 15.56 15.82 -60.20
N VAL A 291 16.79 15.59 -59.73
CA VAL A 291 17.90 16.55 -59.89
C VAL A 291 19.12 15.86 -60.48
N ALA A 292 19.03 15.41 -61.73
CA ALA A 292 20.19 15.04 -62.56
C ALA A 292 19.85 14.92 -64.06
N VAL A 293 19.13 15.88 -64.65
CA VAL A 293 19.18 16.12 -66.12
C VAL A 293 18.88 17.60 -66.41
N VAL A 294 19.93 18.43 -66.49
CA VAL A 294 20.18 19.49 -67.52
C VAL A 294 21.69 19.70 -67.56
#